data_AF-A0AB34Q1L1-F1
#
_entry.id   AF-A0AB34Q1L1-F1
#
_cell.length_a   1.000
_cell.length_b   1.000
_cell.length_c   1.000
_cell.angle_alpha   90.00
_cell.angle_beta   90.00
_cell.angle_gamma   90.00
#
_symmetry.space_group_name_H-M   'P 1'
#
loop_
_entity.id
_entity.type
_entity.pdbx_description
1 polymer ?
#
loop_
_entity_poly.entity_id
_entity_poly.type
_entity_poly.pdbx_seq_one_letter_code
_entity_poly.pdbx_strand_id
1 'polypeptide(L)'
;MREIVRDAAGEHRKSPRLSLGDTSYKFEVFEDTGTGTAFFGLVLFDLAVFCATNLPAIAHDSVLFKNISNDSVAHLVSLYAKSEKQSFIALDEIKKYGESAAATLVEQSVIQLSDEAVLYVKDWRPSRPPVPTQESE
;
A
#
# COMPACT_ATOMS: atom_id res chain seq x y z
N MET A 1 7.01 13.14 -10.93
CA MET A 1 7.74 12.53 -9.78
C MET A 1 8.07 13.54 -8.68
N ARG A 2 8.77 14.67 -8.95
CA ARG A 2 9.08 15.66 -7.90
C ARG A 2 7.84 16.19 -7.15
N GLU A 3 6.76 16.48 -7.87
CA GLU A 3 5.50 16.97 -7.26
C GLU A 3 4.87 15.91 -6.36
N ILE A 4 4.71 14.68 -6.85
CA ILE A 4 4.18 13.56 -6.06
C ILE A 4 5.08 13.25 -4.84
N VAL A 5 6.40 13.31 -4.99
CA VAL A 5 7.33 13.09 -3.86
C VAL A 5 7.20 14.19 -2.81
N ARG A 6 7.09 15.46 -3.23
CA ARG A 6 6.86 16.58 -2.31
C ARG A 6 5.57 16.38 -1.51
N ASP A 7 4.51 15.96 -2.20
CA ASP A 7 3.20 15.73 -1.59
C ASP A 7 3.16 14.46 -0.72
N ALA A 8 4.00 13.46 -1.03
CA ALA A 8 4.09 12.18 -0.33
C ALA A 8 4.99 12.17 0.91
N ALA A 9 6.07 12.95 0.89
CA ALA A 9 7.23 12.73 1.74
C ALA A 9 7.74 13.98 2.48
N GLY A 10 7.09 15.13 2.24
CA GLY A 10 7.50 16.43 2.76
C GLY A 10 8.76 16.99 2.07
N GLU A 11 9.06 18.27 2.28
CA GLU A 11 10.18 18.97 1.62
C GLU A 11 11.58 18.37 1.94
N HIS A 12 11.68 17.48 2.92
CA HIS A 12 12.95 16.96 3.42
C HIS A 12 13.38 15.61 2.83
N ARG A 13 12.51 14.91 2.07
CA ARG A 13 12.88 13.65 1.42
C ARG A 13 13.37 13.89 -0.02
N LYS A 14 14.57 13.40 -0.33
CA LYS A 14 15.18 13.51 -1.66
C LYS A 14 14.36 12.71 -2.66
N SER A 15 14.01 13.31 -3.80
CA SER A 15 13.34 12.58 -4.87
C SER A 15 14.25 11.50 -5.46
N PRO A 16 13.71 10.29 -5.73
CA PRO A 16 14.49 9.24 -6.37
C PRO A 16 14.92 9.67 -7.78
N ARG A 17 16.08 9.18 -8.21
CA ARG A 17 16.66 9.40 -9.52
C ARG A 17 16.56 8.13 -10.35
N LEU A 18 15.94 8.24 -11.52
CA LEU A 18 15.95 7.21 -12.55
C LEU A 18 17.06 7.52 -13.55
N SER A 19 18.01 6.61 -13.70
CA SER A 19 19.04 6.63 -14.74
C SER A 19 18.84 5.43 -15.66
N LEU A 20 18.80 5.66 -16.97
CA LEU A 20 18.62 4.62 -17.98
C LEU A 20 19.95 4.38 -18.69
N GLY A 21 20.34 3.11 -18.82
CA GLY A 21 21.41 2.64 -19.69
C GLY A 21 20.85 1.79 -20.83
N ASP A 22 21.72 1.31 -21.72
CA ASP A 22 21.30 0.61 -22.94
C ASP A 22 20.49 -0.67 -22.66
N THR A 23 20.81 -1.40 -21.58
CA THR A 23 20.11 -2.63 -21.16
C THR A 23 19.85 -2.68 -19.66
N SER A 24 19.95 -1.56 -18.96
CA SER A 24 19.82 -1.50 -17.50
C SER A 24 19.19 -0.19 -17.06
N TYR A 25 18.66 -0.16 -15.84
CA TYR A 25 18.25 1.07 -15.19
C TYR A 25 18.72 1.09 -13.74
N LYS A 26 18.89 2.28 -13.20
CA LYS A 26 19.19 2.53 -11.80
C LYS A 26 18.14 3.47 -11.23
N PHE A 27 17.44 3.04 -10.18
CA PHE A 27 16.46 3.84 -9.47
C PHE A 27 16.86 3.94 -8.01
N GLU A 28 17.30 5.13 -7.57
CA GLU A 28 17.88 5.30 -6.22
C GLU A 28 17.50 6.63 -5.57
N VAL A 29 17.39 6.63 -4.23
CA VAL A 29 17.33 7.84 -3.41
C VAL A 29 18.73 8.09 -2.84
N PHE A 30 19.32 9.24 -3.14
CA PHE A 30 20.68 9.58 -2.70
C PHE A 30 20.73 9.65 -1.16
N GLU A 31 21.65 8.90 -0.53
CA GLU A 31 21.86 8.74 0.93
C GLU A 31 20.86 7.87 1.72
N ASP A 32 19.84 7.29 1.09
CA ASP A 32 18.89 6.39 1.76
C ASP A 32 18.72 5.09 0.97
N THR A 33 19.50 4.07 1.37
CA THR A 33 19.56 2.75 0.70
C THR A 33 18.74 1.69 1.42
N GLY A 34 17.87 2.08 2.37
CA GLY A 34 17.02 1.13 3.07
C GLY A 34 16.05 0.43 2.13
N THR A 35 15.86 -0.89 2.30
CA THR A 35 14.90 -1.67 1.49
C THR A 35 13.50 -1.06 1.49
N GLY A 36 13.04 -0.54 2.63
CA GLY A 36 11.76 0.17 2.74
C GLY A 36 11.70 1.46 1.92
N THR A 37 12.79 2.22 1.86
CA THR A 37 12.89 3.44 1.04
C THR A 37 12.86 3.10 -0.44
N ALA A 38 13.48 1.99 -0.86
CA ALA A 38 13.42 1.51 -2.23
C ALA A 38 11.99 1.11 -2.64
N PHE A 39 11.28 0.32 -1.82
CA PHE A 39 9.88 -0.06 -2.08
C PHE A 39 8.94 1.16 -2.10
N PHE A 40 9.11 2.10 -1.17
CA PHE A 40 8.35 3.35 -1.17
C PHE A 40 8.60 4.17 -2.44
N GLY A 41 9.87 4.32 -2.84
CA GLY A 41 10.23 5.01 -4.07
C GLY A 41 9.65 4.33 -5.32
N LEU A 42 9.62 3.00 -5.36
CA LEU A 42 9.05 2.23 -6.47
C LEU A 42 7.56 2.51 -6.62
N VAL A 43 6.80 2.41 -5.52
CA VAL A 43 5.36 2.71 -5.52
C VAL A 43 5.09 4.15 -5.95
N LEU A 44 5.90 5.12 -5.50
CA LEU A 44 5.77 6.51 -5.93
C LEU A 44 6.08 6.69 -7.42
N PHE A 45 7.03 5.94 -7.96
CA PHE A 45 7.33 5.97 -9.39
C PHE A 45 6.16 5.41 -10.20
N ASP A 46 5.60 4.28 -9.77
CA ASP A 46 4.44 3.66 -10.40
C ASP A 46 3.25 4.63 -10.42
N LEU A 47 2.96 5.27 -9.28
CA LEU A 47 1.94 6.32 -9.19
C LEU A 47 2.23 7.52 -10.09
N ALA A 48 3.49 7.94 -10.23
CA ALA A 48 3.86 9.04 -11.10
C ALA A 48 3.64 8.71 -12.59
N VAL A 49 4.00 7.50 -13.02
CA VAL A 49 3.74 7.01 -14.38
C VAL A 49 2.23 6.84 -14.59
N PHE A 50 1.52 6.31 -13.60
CA PHE A 50 0.08 6.13 -13.64
C PHE A 50 -0.65 7.47 -13.81
N CYS A 51 -0.25 8.51 -13.09
CA CYS A 51 -0.79 9.86 -13.25
C CYS A 51 -0.47 10.45 -14.63
N ALA A 52 0.77 10.28 -15.12
CA ALA A 52 1.25 10.90 -16.37
C ALA A 52 0.76 10.23 -17.66
N THR A 53 0.20 9.02 -17.59
CA THR A 53 -0.20 8.23 -18.76
C THR A 53 -1.71 8.05 -18.85
N ASN A 54 -2.24 7.52 -19.95
CA ASN A 54 -3.67 7.22 -20.11
C ASN A 54 -4.06 5.84 -19.53
N LEU A 55 -3.26 5.29 -18.61
CA LEU A 55 -3.57 4.01 -17.98
C LEU A 55 -4.87 4.12 -17.17
N PRO A 56 -5.84 3.20 -17.36
CA PRO A 56 -7.16 3.31 -16.72
C PRO A 56 -7.14 2.89 -15.25
N ALA A 57 -6.27 1.93 -14.88
CA ALA A 57 -6.17 1.44 -13.52
C ALA A 57 -4.76 0.92 -13.18
N ILE A 58 -4.48 0.79 -11.88
CA ILE A 58 -3.27 0.16 -11.33
C ILE A 58 -3.62 -0.76 -10.16
N ALA A 59 -2.84 -1.81 -9.95
CA ALA A 59 -3.00 -2.70 -8.81
C ALA A 59 -1.64 -3.02 -8.16
N HIS A 60 -1.56 -2.90 -6.84
CA HIS A 60 -0.37 -3.21 -6.06
C HIS A 60 -0.65 -4.28 -5.00
N ASP A 61 0.19 -5.32 -4.97
CA ASP A 61 0.09 -6.40 -3.99
C ASP A 61 0.72 -6.00 -2.64
N SER A 62 0.26 -6.67 -1.58
CA SER A 62 0.68 -6.55 -0.19
C SER A 62 2.18 -6.64 0.02
N VAL A 63 2.89 -7.45 -0.78
CA VAL A 63 4.34 -7.64 -0.69
C VAL A 63 5.12 -6.32 -0.82
N LEU A 64 4.60 -5.37 -1.62
CA LEU A 64 5.24 -4.06 -1.80
C LEU A 64 5.25 -3.24 -0.51
N PHE A 65 4.27 -3.43 0.37
CA PHE A 65 4.08 -2.60 1.56
C PHE A 65 4.75 -3.17 2.81
N LYS A 66 5.05 -4.48 2.85
CA LYS A 66 5.58 -5.17 4.04
C LYS A 66 6.90 -4.60 4.58
N ASN A 67 7.75 -4.07 3.71
CA ASN A 67 9.06 -3.52 4.09
C ASN A 67 9.05 -1.99 4.24
N ILE A 68 7.94 -1.33 3.93
CA ILE A 68 7.79 0.12 4.04
C ILE A 68 7.39 0.45 5.48
N SER A 69 7.90 1.57 6.04
CA SER A 69 7.50 1.98 7.38
C SER A 69 6.00 2.29 7.45
N ASN A 70 5.36 1.99 8.59
CA ASN A 70 3.92 2.21 8.79
C ASN A 70 3.49 3.65 8.44
N ASP A 71 4.26 4.63 8.89
CA ASP A 71 4.01 6.05 8.57
C ASP A 71 4.05 6.30 7.06
N SER A 72 5.04 5.73 6.36
CA SER A 72 5.15 5.90 4.91
C SER A 72 4.00 5.20 4.17
N VAL A 73 3.51 4.05 4.66
CA VAL A 73 2.31 3.39 4.11
C VAL A 73 1.07 4.25 4.33
N ALA A 74 0.90 4.86 5.50
CA ALA A 74 -0.22 5.78 5.79
C ALA A 74 -0.24 6.99 4.82
N HIS A 75 0.94 7.50 4.45
CA HIS A 75 1.06 8.54 3.43
C HIS A 75 0.69 8.01 2.04
N LEU A 76 1.14 6.82 1.67
CA LEU A 76 0.76 6.19 0.40
C LEU A 76 -0.76 6.01 0.29
N VAL A 77 -1.43 5.53 1.35
CA VAL A 77 -2.89 5.42 1.42
C VAL A 77 -3.56 6.76 1.09
N SER A 78 -3.07 7.85 1.68
CA SER A 78 -3.57 9.20 1.41
C SER A 78 -3.38 9.63 -0.06
N LEU A 79 -2.33 9.16 -0.74
CA LEU A 79 -2.11 9.45 -2.17
C LEU A 79 -3.05 8.63 -3.05
N TYR A 80 -3.25 7.34 -2.75
CA TYR A 80 -4.21 6.50 -3.46
C TYR A 80 -5.63 7.08 -3.36
N ALA A 81 -6.03 7.49 -2.15
CA ALA A 81 -7.37 8.06 -1.92
C ALA A 81 -7.61 9.37 -2.68
N LYS A 82 -6.55 10.12 -3.01
CA LYS A 82 -6.62 11.37 -3.80
C LYS A 82 -6.56 11.14 -5.32
N SER A 83 -6.24 9.93 -5.77
CA SER A 83 -6.14 9.63 -7.20
C SER A 83 -7.53 9.69 -7.86
N GLU A 84 -7.62 10.43 -8.97
CA GLU A 84 -8.84 10.44 -9.80
C GLU A 84 -9.00 9.15 -10.61
N LYS A 85 -7.91 8.41 -10.82
CA LYS A 85 -7.89 7.15 -11.56
C LYS A 85 -7.99 5.96 -10.61
N GLN A 86 -8.58 4.86 -11.08
CA GLN A 86 -8.86 3.68 -10.25
C GLN A 86 -7.58 2.96 -9.82
N SER A 87 -7.41 2.78 -8.51
CA SER A 87 -6.27 2.05 -7.94
C SER A 87 -6.73 0.97 -6.98
N PHE A 88 -6.10 -0.20 -7.04
CA PHE A 88 -6.34 -1.30 -6.11
C PHE A 88 -5.07 -1.58 -5.31
N ILE A 89 -5.20 -1.72 -4.00
CA ILE A 89 -4.09 -2.11 -3.13
C ILE A 89 -4.54 -3.25 -2.21
N ALA A 90 -3.66 -4.21 -1.98
CA ALA A 90 -3.85 -5.24 -0.96
C ALA A 90 -3.00 -4.90 0.27
N LEU A 91 -3.61 -4.92 1.46
CA LEU A 91 -2.95 -4.65 2.73
C LEU A 91 -3.44 -5.61 3.81
N ASP A 92 -2.55 -5.93 4.75
CA ASP A 92 -2.85 -6.62 6.00
C ASP A 92 -2.71 -5.67 7.19
N GLU A 93 -3.21 -6.10 8.36
CA GLU A 93 -2.98 -5.43 9.65
C GLU A 93 -3.18 -3.90 9.67
N ILE A 94 -4.22 -3.41 8.97
CA ILE A 94 -4.43 -1.98 8.66
C ILE A 94 -4.38 -1.01 9.87
N LYS A 95 -4.64 -1.53 11.08
CA LYS A 95 -4.56 -0.78 12.34
C LYS A 95 -3.16 -0.22 12.63
N LYS A 96 -2.10 -0.81 12.05
CA LYS A 96 -0.71 -0.37 12.22
C LYS A 96 -0.40 0.96 11.55
N TYR A 97 -1.23 1.41 10.61
CA TYR A 97 -0.99 2.61 9.80
C TYR A 97 -1.63 3.89 10.38
N GLY A 98 -2.15 3.83 11.61
CA GLY A 98 -2.80 4.96 12.28
C GLY A 98 -4.30 5.05 11.95
N GLU A 99 -5.03 5.75 12.83
CA GLU A 99 -6.50 5.76 12.81
C GLU A 99 -7.07 6.33 11.51
N SER A 100 -6.50 7.41 10.99
CA SER A 100 -6.97 8.05 9.75
C SER A 100 -6.80 7.15 8.52
N ALA A 101 -5.63 6.53 8.35
CA ALA A 101 -5.39 5.63 7.23
C ALA A 101 -6.23 4.35 7.37
N ALA A 102 -6.34 3.80 8.58
CA ALA A 102 -7.18 2.64 8.83
C ALA A 102 -8.66 2.94 8.53
N ALA A 103 -9.18 4.10 8.92
CA ALA A 103 -10.55 4.51 8.62
C ALA A 103 -10.79 4.64 7.12
N THR A 104 -9.86 5.26 6.38
CA THR A 104 -9.94 5.38 4.91
C THR A 104 -9.94 4.01 4.25
N LEU A 105 -9.06 3.10 4.70
CA LEU A 105 -8.98 1.74 4.16
C LEU A 105 -10.25 0.93 4.43
N VAL A 106 -10.87 1.08 5.60
CA VAL A 106 -12.15 0.42 5.91
C VAL A 106 -13.27 1.00 5.05
N GLU A 107 -13.37 2.33 4.95
CA GLU A 107 -14.42 3.00 4.17
C GLU A 107 -14.36 2.64 2.68
N GLN A 108 -13.15 2.55 2.12
CA GLN A 108 -12.93 2.24 0.70
C GLN A 108 -12.70 0.75 0.42
N SER A 109 -12.84 -0.11 1.45
CA SER A 109 -12.60 -1.55 1.29
C SER A 109 -13.68 -2.17 0.42
N VAL A 110 -13.26 -2.84 -0.66
CA VAL A 110 -14.15 -3.64 -1.51
C VAL A 110 -14.22 -5.09 -0.99
N ILE A 111 -13.09 -5.60 -0.48
CA ILE A 111 -12.98 -6.97 0.04
C ILE A 111 -12.16 -6.92 1.32
N GLN A 112 -12.76 -7.41 2.41
CA GLN A 112 -12.07 -7.60 3.68
C GLN A 112 -12.16 -9.07 4.08
N LEU A 113 -11.00 -9.71 4.21
CA LEU A 113 -10.90 -11.10 4.62
C LEU A 113 -10.72 -11.18 6.14
N SER A 114 -11.32 -12.20 6.75
CA SER A 114 -11.16 -12.51 8.17
C SER A 114 -11.16 -14.02 8.42
N ASP A 115 -11.04 -14.41 9.68
CA ASP A 115 -11.20 -15.81 10.08
C ASP A 115 -12.61 -16.33 9.83
N GLU A 116 -13.62 -15.47 9.67
CA GLU A 116 -15.00 -15.84 9.38
C GLU A 116 -15.36 -15.60 7.91
N ALA A 117 -14.68 -14.64 7.27
CA ALA A 117 -14.87 -14.26 5.87
C ALA A 117 -13.62 -14.61 5.06
N VAL A 118 -13.46 -15.89 4.75
CA VAL A 118 -12.33 -16.39 3.95
C VAL A 118 -12.55 -16.13 2.45
N LEU A 119 -11.47 -16.07 1.68
CA LEU A 119 -11.53 -15.84 0.23
C LEU A 119 -12.17 -17.01 -0.54
N TYR A 120 -11.99 -18.23 -0.03
CA TYR A 120 -12.40 -19.45 -0.70
C TYR A 120 -13.72 -19.97 -0.14
N VAL A 121 -14.53 -20.60 -1.00
CA VAL A 121 -15.80 -21.23 -0.58
C VAL A 121 -15.57 -22.39 0.39
N LYS A 122 -14.46 -23.12 0.24
CA LYS A 122 -14.08 -24.20 1.15
C LYS A 122 -13.05 -23.67 2.14
N ASP A 123 -13.26 -23.99 3.42
CA ASP A 123 -12.29 -23.77 4.49
C ASP A 123 -11.61 -25.10 4.82
N TRP A 124 -10.28 -25.09 4.87
CA TRP A 124 -9.45 -26.25 5.18
C TRP A 124 -8.86 -26.21 6.60
N ARG A 125 -9.19 -25.19 7.39
CA ARG A 125 -8.81 -25.16 8.80
C ARG A 125 -9.51 -26.32 9.54
N PRO A 126 -8.84 -26.95 10.52
CA PRO A 126 -9.50 -27.93 11.37
C PRO A 126 -10.75 -27.29 12.01
N SER A 127 -11.86 -28.03 12.08
CA SER A 127 -13.16 -27.53 12.55
C SER A 127 -13.01 -26.69 13.82
N ARG A 128 -13.40 -25.41 13.77
CA ARG A 128 -13.41 -24.51 14.92
C ARG A 128 -14.31 -25.12 16.01
N PRO A 129 -13.86 -25.27 17.26
CA PRO A 129 -14.78 -25.59 18.34
C PRO A 129 -15.84 -24.48 18.41
N PRO A 130 -17.12 -24.82 18.66
CA PRO A 130 -18.18 -23.82 18.74
C PRO A 130 -17.82 -22.77 19.79
N VAL A 131 -18.03 -21.49 19.46
CA VAL A 131 -17.89 -20.38 20.41
C VAL A 131 -18.86 -20.64 21.57
N PRO A 132 -18.42 -20.58 22.85
CA PRO A 132 -19.33 -20.71 23.96
C PRO A 132 -20.38 -19.62 23.86
N THR A 133 -21.65 -20.00 23.74
CA THR A 133 -22.78 -19.09 23.91
C THR A 133 -22.61 -18.45 25.28
N GLN A 134 -22.37 -17.14 25.33
CA GLN A 134 -22.47 -16.44 26.62
C GLN A 134 -23.93 -16.52 27.05
N GLU A 135 -24.19 -17.37 28.04
CA GLU A 135 -25.43 -17.33 28.79
C GLU A 135 -25.52 -15.94 29.44
N SER A 136 -26.52 -15.18 29.01
CA SER A 136 -26.95 -13.97 29.68
C SER A 136 -27.52 -14.34 31.04
N GLU A 137 -26.79 -14.03 32.11
CA GLU A 137 -27.36 -13.81 33.45
C GLU A 137 -28.07 -12.44 33.53
#